data_AF-A0A497EXN9-F1
#
_entry.id   AF-A0A497EXN9-F1
#
_cell.length_a   1.000
_cell.length_b   1.000
_cell.length_c   1.000
_cell.angle_alpha   90.00
_cell.angle_beta   90.00
_cell.angle_gamma   90.00
#
_symmetry.space_group_name_H-M   'P 1'
#
loop_
_entity.id
_entity.type
_entity.pdbx_description
1 polymer ?
#
loop_
_entity_poly.entity_id
_entity_poly.type
_entity_poly.pdbx_seq_one_letter_code
_entity_poly.pdbx_strand_id
1 'polypeptide(L)'
;MTWMVWLNPPYRYGSEEMRKIFTREHWLQKMLDVEAALARAHAAVRNIPNEAADYIASKASTKHVPLQKVIEIEKITRHETMAVVKALAEACGPYGGYVHLGATSNDILDTALALQLKEALAIIERDLIELAEIAADKAEKYKDTICLGRTHGVAAIVMPFGFKFAVWADEIKRHLERLQECKK
;
A
#
# COMPACT_ATOMS: atom_id res chain seq x y z
N MET A 1 9.92 11.55 15.33
CA MET A 1 8.91 10.57 15.75
C MET A 1 9.20 9.25 15.05
N THR A 2 9.43 8.18 15.79
CA THR A 2 9.98 6.91 15.29
C THR A 2 8.83 5.99 14.85
N TRP A 3 8.36 6.15 13.62
CA TRP A 3 7.22 5.40 13.04
C TRP A 3 7.43 3.89 12.83
N MET A 4 8.48 3.29 13.41
CA MET A 4 8.86 1.88 13.20
C MET A 4 9.22 1.12 14.49
N VAL A 5 8.99 1.69 15.69
CA VAL A 5 9.48 1.06 16.95
C VAL A 5 8.49 0.08 17.57
N TRP A 6 7.26 0.01 17.07
CA TRP A 6 6.30 -1.00 17.51
C TRP A 6 5.99 -1.93 16.35
N LEU A 7 6.67 -3.08 16.32
CA LEU A 7 6.21 -4.41 15.89
C LEU A 7 7.44 -5.32 15.77
N ASN A 8 7.44 -6.42 16.55
CA ASN A 8 7.91 -7.79 16.26
C ASN A 8 9.12 -7.95 15.32
N PRO A 9 10.14 -8.80 15.60
CA PRO A 9 11.37 -8.81 14.80
C PRO A 9 11.05 -8.83 13.31
N PRO A 10 11.30 -7.73 12.58
CA PRO A 10 10.78 -7.51 11.23
C PRO A 10 11.50 -8.40 10.21
N TYR A 11 12.21 -9.43 10.65
CA TYR A 11 12.75 -10.48 9.80
C TYR A 11 11.86 -11.74 9.82
N ARG A 12 11.08 -11.98 10.88
CA ARG A 12 10.37 -13.26 11.09
C ARG A 12 8.99 -13.30 10.44
N TYR A 13 8.26 -12.17 10.39
CA TYR A 13 6.88 -12.10 9.88
C TYR A 13 6.73 -11.00 8.83
N GLY A 14 5.90 -11.24 7.81
CA GLY A 14 5.69 -10.35 6.65
C GLY A 14 6.70 -10.58 5.52
N SER A 15 6.27 -10.48 4.27
CA SER A 15 7.16 -10.60 3.11
C SER A 15 7.99 -9.33 2.92
N GLU A 16 9.17 -9.46 2.30
CA GLU A 16 9.98 -8.29 1.92
C GLU A 16 9.21 -7.34 1.00
N GLU A 17 8.41 -7.90 0.09
CA GLU A 17 7.52 -7.17 -0.82
C GLU A 17 6.53 -6.27 -0.08
N MET A 18 5.81 -6.81 0.91
CA MET A 18 4.86 -6.04 1.72
C MET A 18 5.57 -4.96 2.54
N ARG A 19 6.74 -5.27 3.10
CA ARG A 19 7.50 -4.30 3.90
C ARG A 19 7.99 -3.12 3.07
N LYS A 20 8.40 -3.35 1.81
CA LYS A 20 8.87 -2.29 0.90
C LYS A 20 7.83 -1.17 0.73
N ILE A 21 6.54 -1.53 0.62
CA ILE A 21 5.43 -0.58 0.48
C ILE A 21 5.40 0.44 1.63
N PHE A 22 5.66 0.00 2.86
CA PHE A 22 5.56 0.86 4.04
C PHE A 22 6.90 1.44 4.51
N THR A 23 7.94 1.34 3.67
CA THR A 23 9.20 2.04 3.94
C THR A 23 9.03 3.55 3.85
N ARG A 24 9.85 4.29 4.60
CA ARG A 24 9.81 5.76 4.59
C ARG A 24 10.15 6.35 3.22
N GLU A 25 11.02 5.69 2.45
CA GLU A 25 11.37 6.13 1.10
C GLU A 25 10.21 5.94 0.13
N HIS A 26 9.51 4.80 0.20
CA HIS A 26 8.33 4.56 -0.63
C HIS A 26 7.16 5.48 -0.25
N TRP A 27 6.93 5.70 1.05
CA TRP A 27 5.98 6.69 1.55
C TRP A 27 6.26 8.09 0.99
N LEU A 28 7.53 8.53 1.01
CA LEU A 28 7.93 9.81 0.42
C LEU A 28 7.61 9.85 -1.08
N GLN A 29 7.93 8.79 -1.82
CA GLN A 29 7.60 8.72 -3.25
C GLN A 29 6.08 8.86 -3.47
N LYS A 30 5.23 8.24 -2.64
CA LYS A 30 3.77 8.39 -2.74
C LYS A 30 3.28 9.80 -2.47
N MET A 31 3.85 10.50 -1.49
CA MET A 31 3.52 11.91 -1.29
C MET A 31 3.91 12.77 -2.50
N LEU A 32 5.08 12.53 -3.09
CA LEU A 32 5.53 13.23 -4.30
C LEU A 32 4.63 12.93 -5.50
N ASP A 33 4.19 11.68 -5.68
CA ASP A 33 3.25 11.28 -6.73
C ASP A 33 1.92 12.06 -6.61
N VAL A 34 1.43 12.26 -5.38
CA VAL A 34 0.20 13.04 -5.11
C VAL A 34 0.41 14.52 -5.42
N GLU A 35 1.52 15.13 -4.99
CA GLU A 35 1.86 16.52 -5.32
C GLU A 35 1.98 16.75 -6.83
N ALA A 36 2.58 15.81 -7.56
CA ALA A 36 2.65 15.85 -9.02
C ALA A 36 1.26 15.78 -9.66
N ALA A 37 0.39 14.88 -9.16
CA ALA A 37 -0.98 14.76 -9.64
C ALA A 37 -1.79 16.04 -9.36
N LEU A 38 -1.61 16.64 -8.18
CA LEU A 38 -2.24 17.91 -7.80
C LEU A 38 -1.81 19.04 -8.74
N ALA A 39 -0.51 19.19 -9.01
CA ALA A 39 -0.02 20.20 -9.95
C ALA A 39 -0.62 20.03 -11.35
N ARG A 40 -0.68 18.78 -11.86
CA ARG A 40 -1.34 18.47 -13.14
C ARG A 40 -2.83 18.82 -13.13
N ALA A 41 -3.53 18.55 -12.04
CA ALA A 41 -4.94 18.91 -11.89
C ALA A 41 -5.15 20.43 -11.93
N HIS A 42 -4.29 21.20 -11.24
CA HIS A 42 -4.31 22.67 -11.32
C HIS A 42 -4.06 23.20 -12.72
N ALA A 43 -3.14 22.61 -13.48
CA ALA A 43 -2.88 22.99 -14.87
C ALA A 43 -4.07 22.67 -15.78
N ALA A 44 -4.73 21.51 -15.59
CA ALA A 44 -5.92 21.13 -16.36
C ALA A 44 -7.06 22.14 -16.22
N VAL A 45 -7.21 22.77 -15.05
CA VAL A 45 -8.19 23.84 -14.79
C VAL A 45 -7.61 25.26 -14.96
N ARG A 46 -6.39 25.39 -15.51
CA ARG A 46 -5.70 26.66 -15.81
C ARG A 46 -5.37 27.55 -14.60
N ASN A 47 -5.27 26.97 -13.41
CA ASN A 47 -4.81 27.68 -12.20
C ASN A 47 -3.30 27.94 -12.23
N ILE A 48 -2.52 27.08 -12.87
CA ILE A 48 -1.07 27.22 -13.07
C ILE A 48 -0.70 26.94 -14.54
N PRO A 49 0.44 27.44 -15.05
CA PRO A 49 0.91 27.11 -16.39
C PRO A 49 1.19 25.60 -16.55
N ASN A 50 0.92 25.02 -17.72
CA ASN A 50 1.23 23.61 -18.01
C ASN A 50 2.72 23.28 -17.79
N GLU A 51 3.61 24.19 -18.22
CA GLU A 51 5.05 24.05 -18.03
C GLU A 51 5.44 23.91 -16.54
N ALA A 52 4.75 24.63 -15.65
CA ALA A 52 4.98 24.52 -14.21
C ALA A 52 4.57 23.14 -13.67
N ALA A 53 3.40 22.63 -14.09
CA ALA A 53 2.94 21.31 -13.69
C ALA A 53 3.85 20.19 -14.21
N ASP A 54 4.25 20.25 -15.48
CA ASP A 54 5.16 19.28 -16.08
C ASP A 54 6.52 19.30 -15.38
N TYR A 55 7.03 20.49 -15.05
CA TYR A 55 8.29 20.63 -14.34
C TYR A 55 8.19 20.07 -12.91
N ILE A 56 7.14 20.41 -12.15
CA ILE A 56 6.91 19.85 -10.79
C ILE A 56 6.83 18.33 -10.85
N ALA A 57 6.05 17.78 -11.78
CA ALA A 57 5.92 16.34 -11.97
C ALA A 57 7.25 15.67 -12.31
N SER A 58 8.13 16.33 -13.08
CA SER A 58 9.47 15.81 -13.38
C SER A 58 10.41 15.78 -12.16
N LYS A 59 10.16 16.64 -11.16
CA LYS A 59 10.94 16.73 -9.92
C LYS A 59 10.34 15.94 -8.76
N ALA A 60 9.10 15.48 -8.88
CA ALA A 60 8.39 14.68 -7.90
C ALA A 60 8.90 13.22 -7.83
N SER A 61 10.18 13.05 -7.52
CA SER A 61 10.82 11.75 -7.34
C SER A 61 11.85 11.81 -6.23
N THR A 62 12.03 10.71 -5.49
CA THR A 62 13.06 10.58 -4.46
C THR A 62 14.49 10.81 -4.98
N LYS A 63 14.71 10.71 -6.29
CA LYS A 63 15.97 11.11 -6.95
C LYS A 63 16.26 12.61 -6.83
N HIS A 64 15.22 13.44 -6.93
CA HIS A 64 15.33 14.90 -6.87
C HIS A 64 15.02 15.44 -5.48
N VAL A 65 14.22 14.71 -4.70
CA VAL A 65 13.85 15.00 -3.32
C VAL A 65 14.31 13.84 -2.43
N PRO A 66 15.60 13.75 -2.07
CA PRO A 66 16.11 12.62 -1.31
C PRO A 66 15.57 12.61 0.12
N LEU A 67 15.28 11.42 0.65
CA LEU A 67 14.71 11.24 2.00
C LEU A 67 15.55 11.94 3.09
N GLN A 68 16.88 11.90 2.97
CA GLN A 68 17.78 12.55 3.92
C GLN A 68 17.54 14.06 4.02
N LYS A 69 17.29 14.73 2.88
CA LYS A 69 16.99 16.17 2.84
C LYS A 69 15.65 16.48 3.54
N VAL A 70 14.64 15.64 3.32
CA VAL A 70 13.34 15.76 4.00
C VAL A 70 13.51 15.63 5.51
N ILE A 71 14.29 14.65 5.97
CA ILE A 71 14.58 14.46 7.41
C ILE A 71 15.27 15.68 8.02
N GLU A 72 16.20 16.30 7.31
CA GLU A 72 16.89 17.51 7.78
C GLU A 72 15.94 18.70 7.89
N ILE A 73 15.07 18.90 6.91
CA ILE A 73 14.04 19.95 6.94
C ILE A 73 13.03 19.68 8.07
N GLU A 74 12.60 18.42 8.25
CA GLU A 74 11.64 18.02 9.28
C GLU A 74 12.16 18.32 10.70
N LYS A 75 13.46 18.18 10.95
CA LYS A 75 14.07 18.56 12.25
C LYS A 75 13.85 20.04 12.58
N ILE A 76 13.76 20.88 11.56
CA ILE A 76 13.57 22.34 11.69
C ILE A 76 12.07 22.67 11.73
N THR A 77 11.30 22.16 10.76
CA THR A 77 9.87 22.47 10.64
C THR A 77 9.02 21.81 11.71
N ARG A 78 9.48 20.69 12.28
CA ARG A 78 8.71 19.80 13.17
C ARG A 78 7.36 19.39 12.57
N HIS A 79 7.29 19.34 11.24
CA HIS A 79 6.09 19.01 10.48
C HIS A 79 6.52 18.29 9.20
N GLU A 80 6.08 17.04 9.06
CA GLU A 80 6.48 16.09 8.02
C GLU A 80 6.01 16.51 6.63
N THR A 81 4.72 16.85 6.45
CA THR A 81 4.21 17.28 5.14
C THR A 81 4.89 18.57 4.68
N MET A 82 5.05 19.55 5.57
CA MET A 82 5.76 20.78 5.24
C MET A 82 7.22 20.52 4.86
N ALA A 83 7.87 19.51 5.46
CA ALA A 83 9.23 19.16 5.08
C ALA A 83 9.31 18.62 3.65
N VAL A 84 8.37 17.77 3.25
CA VAL A 84 8.25 17.25 1.87
C VAL A 84 7.97 18.39 0.89
N VAL A 85 6.97 19.22 1.18
CA VAL A 85 6.57 20.36 0.34
C VAL A 85 7.73 21.32 0.14
N LYS A 86 8.46 21.68 1.21
CA LYS A 86 9.61 22.56 1.11
C LYS A 86 10.74 21.93 0.29
N ALA A 87 11.03 20.65 0.50
CA ALA A 87 12.07 19.95 -0.24
C ALA A 87 11.76 19.88 -1.75
N LEU A 88 10.50 19.63 -2.11
CA LEU A 88 10.04 19.63 -3.50
C LEU A 88 10.02 21.04 -4.09
N ALA A 89 9.54 22.05 -3.37
CA ALA A 89 9.53 23.43 -3.81
C ALA A 89 10.96 23.93 -4.12
N GLU A 90 11.94 23.60 -3.27
CA GLU A 90 13.35 23.91 -3.52
C GLU A 90 13.89 23.20 -4.78
N ALA A 91 13.49 21.96 -5.04
CA ALA A 91 13.86 21.23 -6.26
C ALA A 91 13.22 21.81 -7.53
N CYS A 92 12.05 22.47 -7.39
CA CYS A 92 11.29 23.07 -8.47
C CYS A 92 11.72 24.51 -8.81
N GLY A 93 12.54 25.16 -7.97
CA GLY A 93 13.07 26.51 -8.22
C GLY A 93 11.96 27.54 -8.49
N PRO A 94 11.91 28.19 -9.68
CA PRO A 94 10.92 29.22 -9.99
C PRO A 94 9.47 28.72 -9.93
N TYR A 95 9.23 27.43 -10.15
CA TYR A 95 7.89 26.83 -10.06
C TYR A 95 7.54 26.33 -8.65
N GLY A 96 8.45 26.45 -7.68
CA GLY A 96 8.24 25.96 -6.32
C GLY A 96 7.05 26.59 -5.60
N GLY A 97 6.65 27.81 -5.97
CA GLY A 97 5.48 28.49 -5.40
C GLY A 97 4.13 27.85 -5.75
N TYR A 98 4.09 26.94 -6.72
CA TYR A 98 2.88 26.20 -7.09
C TYR A 98 2.77 24.81 -6.41
N VAL A 99 3.81 24.37 -5.70
CA VAL A 99 3.78 23.09 -4.96
C VAL A 99 2.79 23.21 -3.80
N HIS A 100 1.99 22.17 -3.56
CA HIS A 100 0.99 22.12 -2.49
C HIS A 100 -0.11 23.19 -2.58
N LEU A 101 -0.33 23.78 -3.76
CA LEU A 101 -1.31 24.85 -3.92
C LEU A 101 -2.73 24.36 -3.56
N GLY A 102 -3.34 24.97 -2.55
CA GLY A 102 -4.73 24.72 -2.17
C GLY A 102 -5.00 23.41 -1.41
N ALA A 103 -3.97 22.59 -1.15
CA ALA A 103 -4.10 21.36 -0.37
C ALA A 103 -3.76 21.60 1.12
N THR A 104 -4.23 20.69 1.96
CA THR A 104 -3.84 20.55 3.36
C THR A 104 -2.95 19.32 3.54
N SER A 105 -2.33 19.21 4.72
CA SER A 105 -1.48 18.05 5.04
C SER A 105 -2.19 16.70 4.87
N ASN A 106 -3.47 16.62 5.28
CA ASN A 106 -4.22 15.37 5.24
C ASN A 106 -4.58 14.95 3.81
N ASP A 107 -4.85 15.91 2.91
CA ASP A 107 -5.13 15.61 1.51
C ASP A 107 -3.98 14.82 0.86
N ILE A 108 -2.74 15.17 1.22
CA ILE A 108 -1.55 14.48 0.73
C ILE A 108 -1.29 13.17 1.48
N LEU A 109 -1.36 13.20 2.83
CA LEU A 109 -1.06 12.03 3.66
C LEU A 109 -2.05 10.88 3.43
N ASP A 110 -3.35 11.16 3.44
CA ASP A 110 -4.37 10.14 3.30
C ASP A 110 -4.40 9.57 1.87
N THR A 111 -4.18 10.42 0.87
CA THR A 111 -4.08 9.95 -0.53
C THR A 111 -2.81 9.10 -0.74
N ALA A 112 -1.67 9.50 -0.16
CA ALA A 112 -0.45 8.70 -0.23
C ALA A 112 -0.63 7.33 0.47
N LEU A 113 -1.30 7.31 1.63
CA LEU A 113 -1.64 6.06 2.32
C LEU A 113 -2.59 5.21 1.48
N ALA A 114 -3.61 5.79 0.85
CA ALA A 114 -4.51 5.07 -0.05
C ALA A 114 -3.77 4.41 -1.22
N LEU A 115 -2.75 5.07 -1.78
CA LEU A 115 -1.88 4.49 -2.81
C LEU A 115 -1.06 3.30 -2.26
N GLN A 116 -0.49 3.41 -1.06
CA GLN A 116 0.22 2.30 -0.40
C GLN A 116 -0.71 1.12 -0.11
N LEU A 117 -1.92 1.39 0.39
CA LEU A 117 -2.93 0.37 0.66
C LEU A 117 -3.36 -0.33 -0.62
N LYS A 118 -3.54 0.40 -1.72
CA LYS A 118 -3.85 -0.20 -3.03
C LYS A 118 -2.79 -1.20 -3.47
N GLU A 119 -1.51 -0.88 -3.29
CA GLU A 119 -0.40 -1.79 -3.59
C GLU A 119 -0.38 -3.00 -2.65
N ALA A 120 -0.63 -2.78 -1.35
CA ALA A 120 -0.68 -3.87 -0.36
C ALA A 120 -1.82 -4.84 -0.64
N LEU A 121 -3.00 -4.33 -1.03
CA LEU A 121 -4.16 -5.15 -1.40
C LEU A 121 -3.93 -5.95 -2.68
N ALA A 122 -3.04 -5.50 -3.59
CA ALA A 122 -2.66 -6.29 -4.77
C ALA A 122 -1.82 -7.51 -4.39
N ILE A 123 -0.89 -7.37 -3.43
CA ILE A 123 -0.12 -8.50 -2.88
C ILE A 123 -1.05 -9.50 -2.19
N ILE A 124 -1.92 -8.99 -1.30
CA ILE A 124 -2.85 -9.85 -0.55
C ILE A 124 -3.80 -10.59 -1.49
N GLU A 125 -4.30 -9.93 -2.54
CA GLU A 125 -5.17 -10.59 -3.53
C GLU A 125 -4.45 -11.74 -4.24
N ARG A 126 -3.24 -11.50 -4.74
CA ARG A 126 -2.43 -12.53 -5.40
C ARG A 126 -2.21 -13.73 -4.49
N ASP A 127 -1.78 -13.49 -3.25
CA ASP A 127 -1.46 -14.55 -2.29
C ASP A 127 -2.74 -15.32 -1.87
N LEU A 128 -3.90 -14.66 -1.78
CA LEU A 128 -5.18 -15.32 -1.52
C LEU A 128 -5.65 -16.17 -2.70
N ILE A 129 -5.43 -15.73 -3.95
CA ILE A 129 -5.72 -16.52 -5.14
C ILE A 129 -4.87 -17.80 -5.12
N GLU A 130 -3.56 -17.67 -4.92
CA GLU A 130 -2.64 -18.81 -4.85
C GLU A 130 -3.05 -19.78 -3.71
N LEU A 131 -3.40 -19.25 -2.54
CA LEU A 131 -3.85 -20.07 -1.42
C LEU A 131 -5.17 -20.80 -1.72
N ALA A 132 -6.11 -20.14 -2.42
CA ALA A 132 -7.36 -20.76 -2.83
C ALA A 132 -7.13 -21.91 -3.82
N GLU A 133 -6.24 -21.71 -4.80
CA GLU A 133 -5.84 -22.73 -5.77
C GLU A 133 -5.20 -23.93 -5.07
N ILE A 134 -4.23 -23.69 -4.17
CA ILE A 134 -3.60 -24.75 -3.38
C ILE A 134 -4.65 -25.51 -2.56
N ALA A 135 -5.59 -24.81 -1.92
CA ALA A 135 -6.64 -25.46 -1.14
C ALA A 135 -7.57 -26.30 -2.04
N ALA A 136 -7.94 -25.80 -3.22
CA ALA A 136 -8.75 -26.53 -4.20
C ALA A 136 -8.03 -27.79 -4.70
N ASP A 137 -6.74 -27.70 -5.03
CA ASP A 137 -5.92 -28.83 -5.46
C ASP A 137 -5.83 -29.91 -4.37
N LYS A 138 -5.68 -29.50 -3.09
CA LYS A 138 -5.68 -30.45 -1.97
C LYS A 138 -7.05 -31.07 -1.76
N ALA A 139 -8.13 -30.31 -1.96
CA ALA A 139 -9.48 -30.83 -1.88
C ALA A 139 -9.70 -31.95 -2.90
N GLU A 140 -9.32 -31.72 -4.16
CA GLU A 140 -9.44 -32.70 -5.23
C GLU A 140 -8.52 -33.91 -5.00
N LYS A 141 -7.25 -33.68 -4.64
CA LYS A 141 -6.28 -34.74 -4.37
C LYS A 141 -6.74 -35.70 -3.28
N TYR A 142 -7.41 -35.19 -2.24
CA TYR A 142 -7.80 -35.97 -1.06
C TYR A 142 -9.30 -36.26 -0.99
N LYS A 143 -10.04 -36.11 -2.10
CA LYS A 143 -11.50 -36.31 -2.14
C LYS A 143 -11.95 -37.71 -1.75
N ASP A 144 -11.14 -38.74 -2.03
CA ASP A 144 -11.44 -40.14 -1.72
C ASP A 144 -10.68 -40.65 -0.48
N THR A 145 -9.88 -39.79 0.15
CA THR A 145 -9.12 -40.15 1.36
C THR A 145 -10.02 -40.05 2.58
N ILE A 146 -10.29 -41.16 3.27
CA ILE A 146 -11.12 -41.15 4.48
C ILE A 146 -10.34 -40.60 5.68
N CYS A 147 -10.98 -39.74 6.49
CA CYS A 147 -10.45 -39.30 7.77
C CYS A 147 -11.53 -39.27 8.86
N LEU A 148 -11.09 -39.28 10.13
CA LEU A 148 -11.98 -39.13 11.27
C LEU A 148 -12.42 -37.67 11.38
N GLY A 149 -13.74 -37.43 11.34
CA GLY A 149 -14.32 -36.12 11.64
C GLY A 149 -14.12 -35.76 13.12
N ARG A 150 -14.13 -34.46 13.43
CA ARG A 150 -14.06 -33.98 14.82
C ARG A 150 -15.00 -32.81 15.06
N THR A 151 -15.76 -32.88 16.14
CA THR A 151 -16.61 -31.80 16.66
C THR A 151 -16.30 -31.62 18.14
N HIS A 152 -16.14 -30.38 18.60
CA HIS A 152 -15.67 -30.08 19.98
C HIS A 152 -14.36 -30.80 20.36
N GLY A 153 -13.49 -31.09 19.38
CA GLY A 153 -12.25 -31.85 19.58
C GLY A 153 -12.44 -33.38 19.72
N VAL A 154 -13.67 -33.86 19.83
CA VAL A 154 -14.04 -35.28 20.00
C VAL A 154 -14.24 -35.94 18.64
N ALA A 155 -13.95 -37.25 18.56
CA ALA A 155 -14.22 -38.07 17.38
C ALA A 155 -15.69 -38.01 16.97
N ALA A 156 -15.95 -37.71 15.71
CA ALA A 156 -17.28 -37.73 15.09
C ALA A 156 -17.33 -38.82 14.00
N ILE A 157 -18.33 -38.75 13.12
CA ILE A 157 -18.42 -39.65 11.96
C ILE A 157 -17.24 -39.46 10.98
N VAL A 158 -16.95 -40.49 10.21
CA VAL A 158 -15.91 -40.44 9.16
C VAL A 158 -16.34 -39.52 8.01
N MET A 159 -15.36 -38.87 7.38
CA MET A 159 -15.58 -37.92 6.29
C MET A 159 -14.41 -37.93 5.29
N PRO A 160 -14.62 -37.49 4.05
CA PRO A 160 -13.52 -37.23 3.12
C PRO A 160 -12.54 -36.18 3.67
N PHE A 161 -11.25 -36.44 3.62
CA PHE A 161 -10.21 -35.51 4.07
C PHE A 161 -10.17 -34.25 3.19
N GLY A 162 -10.39 -34.41 1.89
CA GLY A 162 -10.51 -33.30 0.93
C GLY A 162 -11.56 -32.26 1.31
N PHE A 163 -12.64 -32.67 1.99
CA PHE A 163 -13.71 -31.77 2.42
C PHE A 163 -13.20 -30.65 3.35
N LYS A 164 -12.14 -30.89 4.14
CA LYS A 164 -11.53 -29.86 4.99
C LYS A 164 -10.93 -28.73 4.16
N PHE A 165 -10.22 -29.08 3.10
CA PHE A 165 -9.62 -28.10 2.19
C PHE A 165 -10.68 -27.38 1.37
N ALA A 166 -11.76 -28.06 0.97
CA ALA A 166 -12.88 -27.44 0.27
C ALA A 166 -13.54 -26.33 1.10
N VAL A 167 -13.74 -26.56 2.40
CA VAL A 167 -14.26 -25.54 3.33
C VAL A 167 -13.32 -24.34 3.44
N TRP A 168 -12.00 -24.57 3.48
CA TRP A 168 -11.02 -23.47 3.50
C TRP A 168 -11.00 -22.68 2.19
N ALA A 169 -11.03 -23.35 1.04
CA ALA A 169 -11.11 -22.70 -0.27
C ALA A 169 -12.36 -21.82 -0.39
N ASP A 170 -13.51 -22.29 0.10
CA ASP A 170 -14.76 -21.54 0.10
C ASP A 170 -14.71 -20.28 1.00
N GLU A 171 -14.04 -20.34 2.17
CA GLU A 171 -13.83 -19.14 2.98
C GLU A 171 -12.85 -18.15 2.33
N ILE A 172 -11.76 -18.64 1.72
CA ILE A 172 -10.81 -17.78 1.02
C ILE A 172 -11.51 -17.07 -0.15
N LYS A 173 -12.38 -17.77 -0.88
CA LYS A 173 -13.19 -17.17 -1.94
C LYS A 173 -14.05 -16.00 -1.42
N ARG A 174 -14.71 -16.16 -0.27
CA ARG A 174 -15.46 -15.05 0.36
C ARG A 174 -14.55 -13.85 0.70
N HIS A 175 -13.32 -14.10 1.14
CA HIS A 175 -12.36 -13.02 1.40
C HIS A 175 -11.95 -12.30 0.10
N LEU A 176 -11.75 -13.04 -1.00
CA LEU A 176 -11.48 -12.45 -2.32
C LEU A 176 -12.66 -11.59 -2.81
N GLU A 177 -13.89 -12.05 -2.65
CA GLU A 177 -15.09 -11.27 -3.00
C GLU A 177 -15.16 -9.94 -2.22
N ARG A 178 -14.94 -9.99 -0.90
CA ARG A 178 -14.87 -8.78 -0.05
C ARG A 178 -13.74 -7.84 -0.47
N LEU A 179 -12.58 -8.39 -0.83
CA LEU A 179 -11.43 -7.61 -1.28
C LEU A 179 -11.71 -6.90 -2.61
N GLN A 180 -12.41 -7.57 -3.53
CA GLN A 180 -12.84 -6.99 -4.80
C GLN A 180 -13.89 -5.91 -4.60
N GLU A 181 -14.80 -6.05 -3.63
CA GLU A 181 -15.75 -5.00 -3.27
C GLU A 181 -15.07 -3.72 -2.79
N CYS A 182 -13.98 -3.82 -2.03
CA CYS A 182 -13.18 -2.66 -1.62
C CYS A 182 -12.50 -1.90 -2.78
N LYS A 183 -12.43 -2.50 -3.98
CA LYS A 183 -11.77 -1.92 -5.17
C LYS A 183 -12.75 -1.29 -6.16
N LYS A 184 -14.06 -1.49 -5.98
CA LYS A 184 -15.11 -0.89 -6.80
C LYS A 184 -15.31 0.57 -6.42
#